data_AF-A0A970LJG9-F1
#
_entry.id   AF-A0A970LJG9-F1
#
_cell.length_a   1.000
_cell.length_b   1.000
_cell.length_c   1.000
_cell.angle_alpha   90.00
_cell.angle_beta   90.00
_cell.angle_gamma   90.00
#
_symmetry.space_group_name_H-M   'P 1'
#
loop_
_entity.id
_entity.type
_entity.pdbx_description
1 polymer ?
#
loop_
_entity_poly.entity_id
_entity_poly.type
_entity_poly.pdbx_seq_one_letter_code
_entity_poly.pdbx_strand_id
1 'polypeptide(L)'
;PIHISEVTVSAPDDTGRGRAIQAEIAKNFYRLWFSYPSVMGITWWNVVDGGAAPGEPSTSGIYDKELNFKPVFYTLNELINKEWKTKETISAKEEGIVSFRGFKGEYIVTWKDKNGKENKARFYLKKDGDGLQIM
;
A
#
# COMPACT_ATOMS: atom_id res chain seq x y z
N PRO A 1 -14.93 12.96 0.67
CA PRO A 1 -13.66 12.25 0.37
C PRO A 1 -13.64 11.89 -1.11
N ILE A 2 -12.47 11.88 -1.75
CA ILE A 2 -12.32 11.48 -3.15
C ILE A 2 -12.16 9.96 -3.20
N HIS A 3 -12.94 9.30 -4.04
CA HIS A 3 -12.79 7.89 -4.36
C HIS A 3 -12.46 7.76 -5.82
N ILE A 4 -11.39 7.04 -6.14
CA ILE A 4 -11.15 6.55 -7.49
C ILE A 4 -11.96 5.27 -7.60
N SER A 5 -13.25 5.43 -7.90
CA SER A 5 -14.25 4.37 -7.77
C SER A 5 -14.08 3.24 -8.77
N GLU A 6 -13.51 3.53 -9.94
CA GLU A 6 -13.23 2.58 -11.00
C GLU A 6 -12.02 3.08 -11.79
N VAL A 7 -10.92 2.32 -11.79
CA VAL A 7 -9.79 2.57 -12.68
C VAL A 7 -9.44 1.31 -13.45
N THR A 8 -9.32 1.46 -14.76
CA THR A 8 -8.68 0.49 -15.64
C THR A 8 -7.38 1.05 -16.20
N VAL A 9 -6.28 0.34 -15.96
CA VAL A 9 -5.00 0.62 -16.64
C VAL A 9 -4.70 -0.59 -17.51
N SER A 10 -4.84 -0.43 -18.82
CA SER A 10 -4.59 -1.49 -19.80
C SER A 10 -3.13 -1.50 -20.22
N ALA A 11 -2.58 -2.70 -20.39
CA ALA A 11 -1.34 -2.87 -21.13
C ALA A 11 -1.60 -2.55 -22.62
N PRO A 12 -0.67 -1.89 -23.33
CA PRO A 12 -0.81 -1.62 -24.76
C PRO A 12 -0.86 -2.91 -25.60
N ASP A 13 -0.20 -3.97 -25.13
CA ASP A 13 -0.22 -5.31 -25.68
C ASP A 13 0.11 -6.34 -24.58
N ASP A 14 0.05 -7.64 -24.92
CA ASP A 14 0.35 -8.72 -23.97
C ASP A 14 1.83 -9.13 -23.94
N THR A 15 2.72 -8.35 -24.57
CA THR A 15 4.16 -8.63 -24.50
C THR A 15 4.70 -8.30 -23.12
N GLY A 16 5.88 -8.82 -22.79
CA GLY A 16 6.59 -8.44 -21.56
C GLY A 16 6.78 -6.91 -21.43
N ARG A 17 7.00 -6.21 -22.55
CA ARG A 17 7.11 -4.74 -22.59
C ARG A 17 5.76 -4.08 -22.31
N GLY A 18 4.68 -4.54 -22.93
CA GLY A 18 3.34 -3.99 -22.71
C GLY A 18 2.90 -4.14 -21.25
N ARG A 19 3.09 -5.33 -20.68
CA ARG A 19 2.81 -5.59 -19.26
C ARG A 19 3.65 -4.70 -18.33
N ALA A 20 4.91 -4.39 -18.69
CA ALA A 20 5.75 -3.47 -17.92
C ALA A 20 5.26 -2.01 -18.01
N ILE A 21 4.75 -1.57 -19.16
CA ILE A 21 4.16 -0.23 -19.33
C ILE A 21 2.91 -0.08 -18.44
N GLN A 22 2.05 -1.09 -18.39
CA GLN A 22 0.89 -1.11 -17.49
C GLN A 22 1.31 -0.89 -16.02
N ALA A 23 2.36 -1.58 -15.59
CA ALA A 23 2.88 -1.49 -14.23
C ALA A 23 3.40 -0.08 -13.90
N GLU A 24 4.15 0.54 -14.81
CA GLU A 24 4.69 1.89 -14.59
C GLU A 24 3.59 2.96 -14.56
N ILE A 25 2.58 2.85 -15.43
CA ILE A 25 1.42 3.77 -15.39
C ILE A 25 0.66 3.60 -14.07
N ALA A 26 0.38 2.36 -13.65
CA ALA A 26 -0.30 2.08 -12.39
C ALA A 26 0.48 2.64 -11.19
N LYS A 27 1.81 2.46 -11.16
CA LYS A 27 2.68 3.04 -10.13
C LYS A 27 2.53 4.55 -10.01
N ASN A 28 2.55 5.25 -11.13
CA ASN A 28 2.46 6.71 -11.18
C ASN A 28 1.10 7.20 -10.72
N PHE A 29 0.01 6.56 -11.16
CA PHE A 29 -1.33 6.90 -10.69
C PHE A 29 -1.53 6.61 -9.21
N TYR A 30 -1.13 5.44 -8.72
CA TYR A 30 -1.26 5.10 -7.31
C TYR A 30 -0.48 6.08 -6.42
N ARG A 31 0.75 6.46 -6.80
CA ARG A 31 1.51 7.48 -6.08
C ARG A 31 0.83 8.85 -6.12
N LEU A 32 0.32 9.25 -7.29
CA LEU A 32 -0.40 10.51 -7.44
C LEU A 32 -1.60 10.53 -6.50
N TRP A 33 -2.50 9.56 -6.58
CA TRP A 33 -3.70 9.51 -5.75
C TRP A 33 -3.38 9.42 -4.26
N PHE A 34 -2.41 8.59 -3.89
CA PHE A 34 -1.97 8.46 -2.50
C PHE A 34 -1.39 9.76 -1.93
N SER A 35 -0.79 10.61 -2.76
CA SER A 35 -0.24 11.90 -2.33
C SER A 35 -1.29 12.97 -2.00
N TYR A 36 -2.57 12.78 -2.39
CA TYR A 36 -3.64 13.73 -2.14
C TYR A 36 -4.39 13.41 -0.84
N PRO A 37 -4.35 14.29 0.18
CA PRO A 37 -4.93 14.01 1.51
C PRO A 37 -6.44 13.69 1.51
N SER A 38 -7.17 14.12 0.49
CA SER A 38 -8.62 13.89 0.38
C SER A 38 -8.98 12.56 -0.26
N VAL A 39 -8.03 11.83 -0.87
CA VAL A 39 -8.26 10.50 -1.46
C VAL A 39 -8.43 9.48 -0.34
N MET A 40 -9.54 8.73 -0.40
CA MET A 40 -9.88 7.71 0.59
C MET A 40 -9.66 6.28 0.07
N GLY A 41 -9.87 6.04 -1.23
CA GLY A 41 -9.82 4.70 -1.77
C GLY A 41 -9.65 4.67 -3.28
N ILE A 42 -9.06 3.57 -3.75
CA ILE A 42 -8.84 3.26 -5.16
C ILE A 42 -9.40 1.86 -5.40
N THR A 43 -10.32 1.74 -6.35
CA THR A 43 -10.93 0.48 -6.75
C THR A 43 -10.53 0.18 -8.19
N TRP A 44 -9.84 -0.95 -8.38
CA TRP A 44 -9.31 -1.37 -9.67
C TRP A 44 -10.29 -2.24 -10.45
N TRP A 45 -10.33 -2.04 -11.78
CA TRP A 45 -11.03 -2.87 -12.74
C TRP A 45 -10.12 -3.20 -13.93
N ASN A 46 -9.91 -4.44 -14.37
CA ASN A 46 -10.40 -5.72 -13.87
C ASN A 46 -9.32 -6.44 -13.05
N VAL A 47 -9.73 -7.41 -12.22
CA VAL A 47 -8.76 -8.27 -11.52
C VAL A 47 -8.01 -9.14 -12.52
N VAL A 48 -8.70 -9.76 -13.48
CA VAL A 48 -8.14 -10.73 -14.43
C VAL A 48 -8.26 -10.19 -15.86
N ASP A 49 -7.24 -10.43 -16.69
CA ASP A 49 -7.33 -10.16 -18.12
C ASP A 49 -8.53 -10.88 -18.75
N GLY A 50 -9.19 -10.22 -19.71
CA GLY A 50 -10.42 -10.71 -20.33
C GLY A 50 -11.69 -10.63 -19.46
N GLY A 51 -11.61 -10.09 -18.23
CA GLY A 51 -12.78 -9.84 -17.39
C GLY A 51 -13.59 -8.58 -17.75
N ALA A 52 -13.12 -7.81 -18.73
CA ALA A 52 -13.74 -6.57 -19.17
C ALA A 52 -15.01 -6.79 -19.99
N ALA A 53 -15.87 -5.78 -20.07
CA ALA A 53 -17.09 -5.88 -20.88
C ALA A 53 -16.74 -6.03 -22.38
N PRO A 54 -17.62 -6.62 -23.21
CA PRO A 54 -17.40 -6.71 -24.64
C PRO A 54 -17.11 -5.33 -25.26
N GLY A 55 -15.99 -5.20 -25.96
CA GLY A 55 -15.53 -3.93 -26.56
C GLY A 55 -14.49 -3.16 -25.72
N GLU A 56 -14.22 -3.58 -24.49
CA GLU A 56 -13.18 -2.99 -23.63
C GLU A 56 -11.81 -3.69 -23.79
N PRO A 57 -10.70 -3.01 -23.42
CA PRO A 57 -9.38 -3.61 -23.47
C PRO A 57 -9.26 -4.85 -22.58
N SER A 58 -8.92 -5.98 -23.20
CA SER A 58 -8.82 -7.28 -22.52
C SER A 58 -7.52 -7.49 -21.72
N THR A 59 -6.55 -6.59 -21.82
CA THR A 59 -5.22 -6.66 -21.17
C THR A 59 -5.10 -5.74 -19.95
N SER A 60 -6.19 -5.59 -19.19
CA SER A 60 -6.36 -4.66 -18.07
C SER A 60 -6.23 -5.28 -16.67
N GLY A 61 -6.11 -6.60 -16.59
CA GLY A 61 -5.99 -7.38 -15.38
C GLY A 61 -4.76 -7.02 -14.55
N ILE A 62 -4.89 -7.20 -13.23
CA ILE A 62 -3.76 -7.38 -12.30
C ILE A 62 -3.14 -8.77 -12.47
N TYR A 63 -3.96 -9.74 -12.90
CA TYR A 63 -3.62 -11.11 -13.22
C TYR A 63 -3.84 -11.37 -14.71
N ASP A 64 -3.09 -12.30 -15.30
CA ASP A 64 -3.43 -12.83 -16.63
C ASP A 64 -4.59 -13.85 -16.56
N LYS A 65 -5.03 -14.35 -17.71
CA LYS A 65 -6.21 -15.24 -17.82
C LYS A 65 -6.05 -16.54 -17.02
N GLU A 66 -4.81 -16.97 -16.82
CA GLU A 66 -4.43 -18.16 -16.08
C GLU A 66 -4.19 -17.88 -14.58
N LEU A 67 -4.53 -16.67 -14.10
CA LEU A 67 -4.35 -16.20 -12.72
C LEU A 67 -2.89 -16.07 -12.29
N ASN A 68 -1.95 -15.94 -13.22
CA ASN A 68 -0.57 -15.59 -12.86
C ASN A 68 -0.47 -14.09 -12.59
N PHE A 69 0.42 -13.73 -11.66
CA PHE A 69 0.68 -12.34 -11.33
C PHE A 69 1.33 -11.60 -12.51
N LYS A 70 0.73 -10.49 -12.93
CA LYS A 70 1.36 -9.58 -13.89
C LYS A 70 2.34 -8.63 -13.18
N PRO A 71 3.27 -7.97 -13.91
CA PRO A 71 4.17 -6.96 -13.33
C PRO A 71 3.46 -5.87 -12.50
N VAL A 72 2.24 -5.49 -12.87
CA VAL A 72 1.43 -4.52 -12.11
C VAL A 72 1.08 -5.03 -10.71
N PHE A 73 0.83 -6.34 -10.52
CA PHE A 73 0.61 -6.91 -9.19
C PHE A 73 1.78 -6.65 -8.26
N TYR A 74 3.00 -6.98 -8.70
CA TYR A 74 4.20 -6.81 -7.90
C TYR A 74 4.46 -5.34 -7.57
N THR A 75 4.16 -4.45 -8.52
CA THR A 75 4.29 -3.01 -8.34
C THR A 75 3.32 -2.48 -7.29
N LEU A 76 2.04 -2.85 -7.37
CA LEU A 76 1.04 -2.46 -6.37
C LEU A 76 1.34 -3.07 -5.00
N ASN A 77 1.81 -4.32 -4.95
CA ASN A 77 2.22 -4.98 -3.72
C ASN A 77 3.41 -4.27 -3.06
N GLU A 78 4.40 -3.82 -3.84
CA GLU A 78 5.53 -3.04 -3.34
C GLU A 78 5.05 -1.73 -2.70
N LEU A 79 4.19 -0.98 -3.38
CA LEU A 79 3.65 0.27 -2.85
C LEU A 79 2.80 0.04 -1.59
N ILE A 80 1.77 -0.79 -1.68
CA ILE A 80 0.71 -0.90 -0.67
C ILE A 80 1.17 -1.70 0.55
N ASN A 81 1.91 -2.80 0.33
CA ASN A 81 2.25 -3.73 1.39
C ASN A 81 3.65 -3.58 1.94
N LYS A 82 4.50 -2.73 1.34
CA LYS A 82 5.87 -2.51 1.81
C LYS A 82 6.18 -1.04 1.98
N GLU A 83 6.17 -0.25 0.90
CA GLU A 83 6.55 1.17 0.94
C GLU A 83 5.61 2.00 1.83
N TRP A 84 4.30 1.78 1.74
CA TRP A 84 3.28 2.49 2.51
C TRP A 84 2.89 1.77 3.80
N LYS A 85 3.84 1.03 4.37
CA LYS A 85 3.77 0.49 5.72
C LYS A 85 5.00 0.92 6.50
N THR A 86 4.80 1.18 7.78
CA THR A 86 5.90 1.54 8.68
C THR A 86 6.40 0.31 9.41
N LYS A 87 7.72 0.06 9.36
CA LYS A 87 8.39 -0.96 10.15
C LYS A 87 9.75 -0.43 10.57
N GLU A 88 9.88 -0.06 11.83
CA GLU A 88 11.07 0.62 12.36
C GLU A 88 11.49 0.00 13.69
N THR A 89 12.80 0.05 13.97
CA THR A 89 13.38 -0.24 15.28
C THR A 89 14.07 1.02 15.78
N ILE A 90 13.59 1.58 16.90
CA ILE A 90 14.05 2.87 17.40
C ILE A 90 14.53 2.70 18.84
N SER A 91 15.71 3.24 19.15
CA SER A 91 16.20 3.32 20.53
C SER A 91 15.57 4.52 21.23
N ALA A 92 15.02 4.29 22.43
CA ALA A 92 14.54 5.38 23.28
C ALA A 92 15.71 6.30 23.69
N LYS A 93 15.48 7.62 23.67
CA LYS A 93 16.41 8.59 24.24
C LYS A 93 16.27 8.62 25.78
N GLU A 94 17.15 9.34 26.46
CA GLU A 94 17.22 9.41 27.94
C GLU A 94 15.88 9.75 28.63
N GLU A 95 15.00 10.47 27.94
CA GLU A 95 13.68 10.91 28.44
C GLU A 95 12.56 9.87 28.22
N GLY A 96 12.86 8.70 27.64
CA GLY A 96 11.86 7.65 27.37
C GLY A 96 10.89 7.97 26.23
N ILE A 97 11.10 9.08 25.51
CA ILE A 97 10.28 9.51 24.38
C ILE A 97 10.84 8.90 23.08
N VAL A 98 9.95 8.29 22.31
CA VAL A 98 10.22 7.80 20.94
C VAL A 98 9.31 8.53 19.97
N SER A 99 9.90 9.13 18.94
CA SER A 99 9.17 9.77 17.85
C SER A 99 9.47 9.06 16.54
N PHE A 100 8.45 8.87 15.71
CA PHE A 100 8.59 8.25 14.39
C PHE A 100 7.63 8.90 13.40
N ARG A 101 7.92 8.76 12.11
CA ARG A 101 7.00 9.11 11.03
C ARG A 101 6.35 7.85 10.50
N GLY A 102 5.03 7.85 10.38
CA GLY A 102 4.29 6.68 9.94
C GLY A 102 3.07 6.99 9.07
N PHE A 103 2.53 5.94 8.45
CA PHE A 103 1.27 5.98 7.73
C PHE A 103 0.11 5.75 8.69
N LYS A 104 -1.03 6.40 8.45
CA LYS A 104 -2.22 6.20 9.30
C LYS A 104 -2.64 4.74 9.32
N GLY A 105 -2.93 4.21 10.50
CA GLY A 105 -3.28 2.80 10.66
C GLY A 105 -3.08 2.28 12.08
N GLU A 106 -3.29 0.98 12.23
CA GLU A 106 -2.98 0.27 13.47
C GLU A 106 -1.49 -0.06 13.54
N TYR A 107 -0.89 0.22 14.68
CA TYR A 107 0.49 -0.11 15.01
C TYR A 107 0.55 -1.18 16.09
N ILE A 108 1.50 -2.09 15.94
CA ILE A 108 1.94 -2.99 16.99
C ILE A 108 3.32 -2.50 17.45
N VAL A 109 3.45 -2.21 18.74
CA VAL A 109 4.72 -1.82 19.35
C VAL A 109 5.18 -2.95 20.26
N THR A 110 6.47 -3.27 20.18
CA THR A 110 7.14 -4.26 21.03
C THR A 110 8.40 -3.66 21.63
N TRP A 111 8.63 -3.89 22.93
CA TRP A 111 9.83 -3.38 23.62
C TRP A 111 10.27 -4.34 24.73
N LYS A 112 11.52 -4.19 25.18
CA LYS A 112 12.03 -4.87 26.38
C LYS A 112 12.09 -3.87 27.53
N ASP A 113 11.62 -4.27 28.71
CA ASP A 113 11.74 -3.45 29.91
C ASP A 113 13.14 -3.58 30.56
N LYS A 114 13.36 -2.85 31.66
CA LYS A 114 14.62 -2.87 32.43
C LYS A 114 15.00 -4.26 32.97
N ASN A 115 14.04 -5.17 33.10
CA ASN A 115 14.26 -6.55 33.55
C ASN A 115 14.46 -7.52 32.36
N GLY A 116 14.48 -7.01 31.12
CA GLY A 116 14.61 -7.79 29.90
C GLY A 116 13.33 -8.48 29.45
N LYS A 117 12.18 -8.23 30.10
CA LYS A 117 10.90 -8.83 29.72
C LYS A 117 10.36 -8.15 28.46
N GLU A 118 9.90 -8.97 27.51
CA GLU A 118 9.23 -8.50 26.30
C GLU A 118 7.80 -8.07 26.60
N ASN A 119 7.43 -6.90 26.07
CA ASN A 119 6.12 -6.31 26.18
C ASN A 119 5.59 -5.95 24.78
N LYS A 120 4.27 -5.91 24.66
CA LYS A 120 3.57 -5.63 23.39
C LYS A 120 2.32 -4.79 23.65
N ALA A 121 2.09 -3.82 22.80
CA ALA A 121 0.89 -2.98 22.83
C ALA A 121 0.44 -2.61 21.41
N ARG A 122 -0.80 -2.12 21.30
CA ARG A 122 -1.36 -1.60 20.05
C ARG A 122 -1.84 -0.18 20.24
N PHE A 123 -1.72 0.63 19.20
CA PHE A 123 -2.37 1.93 19.13
C PHE A 123 -2.74 2.25 17.67
N TYR A 124 -3.59 3.25 17.48
CA TYR A 124 -3.99 3.73 16.15
C TYR A 124 -3.41 5.13 15.92
N LEU A 125 -2.67 5.29 14.84
CA LEU A 125 -2.25 6.60 14.32
C LEU A 125 -3.35 7.11 13.38
N LYS A 126 -4.26 7.97 13.87
CA LYS A 126 -5.34 8.58 13.07
C LYS A 126 -4.99 10.00 12.64
N LYS A 127 -4.28 10.72 13.50
CA LYS A 127 -3.78 12.08 13.29
C LYS A 127 -2.41 12.25 13.94
N ASP A 128 -1.71 13.30 13.54
CA ASP A 128 -0.41 13.64 14.11
C ASP A 128 -0.54 13.89 15.62
N GLY A 129 0.42 13.35 16.37
CA GLY A 129 0.43 13.40 17.84
C GLY A 129 -0.27 12.21 18.52
N ASP A 130 -0.99 11.35 17.80
CA ASP A 130 -1.46 10.09 18.37
C ASP A 130 -0.26 9.20 18.73
N GLY A 131 -0.37 8.45 19.81
CA GLY A 131 0.69 7.58 20.29
C GLY A 131 0.22 6.66 21.40
N LEU A 132 1.20 6.03 22.05
CA LEU A 132 0.99 5.14 23.19
C LEU A 132 1.82 5.67 24.36
N GLN A 133 1.19 5.79 25.52
CA GLN A 133 1.90 6.00 26.79
C GLN A 133 1.97 4.67 27.54
N ILE A 134 3.17 4.26 27.90
CA ILE A 134 3.44 3.03 28.66
C ILE A 134 3.70 3.46 30.11
N MET A 135 2.94 2.91 31.06
CA MET A 135 3.13 3.11 32.49
C MET A 135 4.15 2.11 33.07
#